data_AF-A0A6J4JPJ5-F1
#
_entry.id   AF-A0A6J4JPJ5-F1
#
_cell.length_a   1.000
_cell.length_b   1.000
_cell.length_c   1.000
_cell.angle_alpha   90.00
_cell.angle_beta   90.00
_cell.angle_gamma   90.00
#
_symmetry.space_group_name_H-M   'P 1'
#
loop_
_entity.id
_entity.type
_entity.pdbx_description
1 polymer ?
#
loop_
_entity_poly.entity_id
_entity_poly.type
_entity_poly.pdbx_seq_one_letter_code
_entity_poly.pdbx_strand_id
1 'polypeptide(L)' 'LKRANAPGNVLLEVGEANLPEKSVVNISQIFTVNKSQLKEKIGTVSELRVCQIIQGVQLVIEPRE' A
#
# COMPACT_ATOMS: atom_id res chain seq x y z
N LEU A 1 -10.80 -8.69 2.45
CA LEU A 1 -10.64 -7.23 2.19
C LEU A 1 -11.18 -6.30 3.30
N LYS A 2 -11.45 -6.75 4.55
CA LYS A 2 -12.00 -5.87 5.62
C LYS A 2 -11.22 -4.57 5.84
N ARG A 3 -9.89 -4.60 5.64
CA ARG A 3 -9.00 -3.44 5.75
C ARG A 3 -9.17 -2.40 4.64
N ALA A 4 -9.80 -2.74 3.52
CA ALA A 4 -10.01 -1.79 2.41
C ALA A 4 -10.84 -0.57 2.82
N ASN A 5 -11.71 -0.73 3.81
CA ASN A 5 -12.57 0.34 4.31
C ASN A 5 -11.90 1.18 5.41
N ALA A 6 -10.66 0.86 5.81
CA ALA A 6 -9.95 1.68 6.78
C ALA A 6 -9.48 2.99 6.12
N PRO A 7 -9.50 4.14 6.83
CA PRO A 7 -9.06 5.41 6.29
C PRO A 7 -7.63 5.33 5.73
N GLY A 8 -7.43 5.87 4.52
CA GLY A 8 -6.12 5.91 3.85
C GLY A 8 -5.65 4.59 3.22
N ASN A 9 -6.30 3.45 3.51
CA ASN A 9 -5.94 2.19 2.84
C ASN A 9 -6.36 2.22 1.37
N VAL A 10 -5.56 1.56 0.53
CA VAL A 10 -5.77 1.54 -0.93
C VAL A 10 -6.11 0.13 -1.38
N LEU A 11 -7.32 -0.06 -1.91
CA LEU A 11 -7.74 -1.32 -2.56
C LEU A 11 -7.11 -1.43 -3.94
N LEU A 12 -6.39 -2.52 -4.19
CA LEU A 12 -5.88 -2.93 -5.49
C LEU A 12 -6.83 -3.97 -6.09
N GLU A 13 -7.27 -3.74 -7.34
CA GLU A 13 -8.08 -4.70 -8.08
C GLU A 13 -7.25 -5.90 -8.56
N VAL A 14 -7.92 -6.97 -8.98
CA VAL A 14 -7.24 -8.18 -9.50
C VAL A 14 -6.33 -7.80 -10.68
N GLY A 15 -5.09 -8.28 -10.66
CA GLY A 15 -4.09 -7.99 -11.69
C GLY A 15 -3.33 -6.67 -11.48
N GLU A 16 -3.81 -5.75 -10.65
CA GLU A 16 -3.00 -4.59 -10.25
C GLU A 16 -1.73 -5.07 -9.52
N ALA A 17 -0.59 -4.48 -9.86
CA ALA A 17 0.72 -4.91 -9.36
C ALA A 17 1.03 -6.41 -9.57
N ASN A 18 0.42 -7.04 -10.58
CA ASN A 18 0.54 -8.48 -10.88
C ASN A 18 0.05 -9.38 -9.74
N LEU A 19 -0.92 -8.90 -8.94
CA LEU A 19 -1.50 -9.68 -7.86
C LEU A 19 -2.64 -10.57 -8.38
N PRO A 20 -2.68 -11.86 -8.00
CA PRO A 20 -3.67 -12.81 -8.52
C PRO A 20 -5.08 -12.59 -7.95
N GLU A 21 -5.19 -11.79 -6.89
CA GLU A 21 -6.44 -11.51 -6.19
C GLU A 21 -6.50 -10.05 -5.73
N LYS A 22 -7.72 -9.57 -5.46
CA LYS A 22 -7.91 -8.24 -4.88
C LYS A 22 -7.14 -8.13 -3.57
N SER A 23 -6.41 -7.05 -3.41
CA SER A 23 -5.46 -6.85 -2.31
C SER A 23 -5.59 -5.45 -1.72
N VAL A 24 -5.04 -5.23 -0.52
CA VAL A 24 -5.09 -3.92 0.13
C VAL A 24 -3.68 -3.51 0.54
N VAL A 25 -3.26 -2.31 0.14
CA VAL A 25 -2.08 -1.68 0.70
C VAL A 25 -2.47 -1.15 2.09
N ASN A 26 -1.87 -1.74 3.12
CA ASN A 26 -2.14 -1.38 4.51
C ASN A 26 -1.19 -0.25 4.96
N ILE A 27 -1.66 0.99 4.93
CA ILE A 27 -0.81 2.16 5.19
C ILE A 27 -0.39 2.30 6.66
N SER A 28 -1.03 1.56 7.56
CA SER A 28 -0.70 1.57 8.99
C SER A 28 0.41 0.58 9.38
N GLN A 29 0.84 -0.28 8.46
CA GLN A 29 1.83 -1.34 8.71
C GLN A 29 3.08 -1.11 7.87
N ILE A 30 3.86 -0.10 8.24
CA ILE A 30 5.08 0.30 7.55
C ILE A 30 6.29 -0.20 8.33
N PHE A 31 7.24 -0.81 7.63
CA PHE A 31 8.50 -1.29 8.20
C PHE A 31 9.67 -0.87 7.31
N THR A 32 10.77 -0.45 7.94
CA THR A 32 12.07 -0.31 7.27
C THR A 32 12.71 -1.69 7.17
N VAL A 33 13.08 -2.11 5.95
CA VAL A 33 13.71 -3.40 5.68
C VAL A 33 15.04 -3.22 4.97
N ASN A 34 15.98 -4.14 5.15
CA ASN A 34 17.20 -4.19 4.35
C ASN A 34 16.87 -4.71 2.94
N LYS A 35 17.56 -4.19 1.92
CA LYS A 35 17.40 -4.66 0.53
C LYS A 35 17.68 -6.16 0.37
N SER A 36 18.54 -6.76 1.20
CA SER A 36 18.81 -8.20 1.19
C SER A 36 17.63 -9.07 1.61
N GLN A 37 16.62 -8.50 2.29
CA GLN A 37 15.39 -9.20 2.66
C GLN A 37 14.38 -9.24 1.50
N LEU A 38 14.56 -8.41 0.47
CA LEU A 38 13.72 -8.42 -0.72
C LEU A 38 14.15 -9.56 -1.65
N LYS A 39 13.16 -10.24 -2.24
CA LYS A 39 13.39 -11.28 -3.25
C LYS A 39 13.07 -10.74 -4.65
N GLU A 40 12.42 -11.53 -5.49
CA GLU A 40 11.95 -11.13 -6.80
C GLU A 40 10.94 -9.99 -6.76
N LYS A 41 11.05 -9.07 -7.74
CA LYS A 41 10.04 -8.06 -7.98
C LYS A 41 8.82 -8.73 -8.60
N ILE A 42 7.67 -8.66 -7.92
CA ILE A 42 6.43 -9.28 -8.41
C ILE A 42 5.67 -8.40 -9.40
N GLY A 43 5.76 -7.07 -9.29
CA GLY A 43 5.00 -6.14 -10.11
C GLY A 43 5.24 -4.68 -9.73
N THR A 44 4.37 -3.79 -10.22
CA THR A 44 4.41 -2.34 -9.95
C THR A 44 2.98 -1.80 -9.91
N VAL A 45 2.69 -0.88 -9.00
CA VAL A 45 1.44 -0.11 -9.03
C VAL A 45 1.58 1.14 -9.92
N SER A 46 0.48 1.75 -10.33
CA SER A 46 0.54 3.01 -11.09
C SER A 46 1.02 4.18 -10.23
N GLU A 47 1.49 5.26 -10.86
CA GLU A 47 1.87 6.49 -10.15
C GLU A 47 0.73 7.07 -9.32
N LEU A 48 -0.51 7.01 -9.84
CA LEU A 48 -1.70 7.42 -9.11
C LEU A 48 -1.87 6.63 -7.80
N ARG A 49 -1.65 5.31 -7.83
CA ARG A 49 -1.69 4.47 -6.63
C ARG A 49 -0.58 4.86 -5.65
N VAL A 50 0.63 5.18 -6.13
CA VAL A 50 1.71 5.66 -5.26
C VAL A 50 1.30 6.94 -4.54
N CYS A 51 0.71 7.92 -5.24
CA CYS A 51 0.20 9.14 -4.62
C CYS A 51 -0.87 8.87 -3.56
N GLN A 52 -1.84 7.99 -3.85
CA GLN A 52 -2.87 7.58 -2.88
C GLN A 52 -2.27 6.92 -1.63
N ILE A 53 -1.27 6.05 -1.82
CA ILE A 53 -0.57 5.38 -0.72
C ILE A 53 0.14 6.42 0.15
N ILE A 54 0.88 7.36 -0.44
CA ILE A 54 1.58 8.42 0.31
C ILE A 54 0.58 9.28 1.10
N GLN A 55 -0.53 9.70 0.46
CA GLN A 55 -1.60 10.42 1.15
C GLN A 55 -2.16 9.63 2.33
N GLY A 56 -2.39 8.33 2.16
CA GLY A 56 -2.83 7.44 3.24
C GLY A 56 -1.82 7.34 4.39
N VAL A 57 -0.53 7.31 4.09
CA VAL A 57 0.54 7.30 5.11
C VAL A 57 0.56 8.61 5.89
N GLN A 58 0.39 9.76 5.23
CA GLN A 58 0.32 11.08 5.89
C GLN A 58 -0.76 11.12 6.97
N LEU A 59 -1.93 10.51 6.74
CA LEU A 59 -3.01 10.42 7.73
C LEU A 59 -2.65 9.68 9.03
N VAL A 60 -1.57 8.89 9.01
CA VAL A 60 -1.07 8.11 10.17
C VAL A 60 0.10 8.80 10.84
N ILE A 61 0.97 9.46 10.07
CA ILE A 61 2.21 10.05 10.61
C ILE A 61 2.09 11.53 10.96
N GLU A 62 1.13 12.24 10.37
CA GLU A 62 0.92 13.66 10.66
C GLU A 62 0.12 13.81 11.97
N PRO A 63 0.53 14.73 12.86
CA PRO A 63 -0.23 15.06 14.06
C PRO A 63 -1.63 15.54 13.69
N ARG A 64 -2.63 15.13 14.49
CA ARG A 64 -3.97 15.71 14.42
C ARG A 64 -4.08 16.79 15.50
N GLU A 65 -4.72 17.89 15.18
CA GLU A 65 -5.08 18.94 16.14
C GLU A 65 -6.03 18.42 17.23
#